data_AF-A0A7J2S5R0-F1
#
_entry.id   AF-A0A7J2S5R0-F1
#
_cell.length_a   1.000
_cell.length_b   1.000
_cell.length_c   1.000
_cell.angle_alpha   90.00
_cell.angle_beta   90.00
_cell.angle_gamma   90.00
#
_symmetry.space_group_name_H-M   'P 1'
#
loop_
_entity.id
_entity.type
_entity.pdbx_description
1 polymer ?
#
loop_
_entity_poly.entity_id
_entity_poly.type
_entity_poly.pdbx_seq_one_letter_code
_entity_poly.pdbx_strand_id
1 'polypeptide(L)'
;MFKHTQKGNKHIIEYTIECSACKGTGIYCGFAEKDGIGVVCHSCDGEGEIKTTEEFTESRYFKRKNRKGIKLVLQYNPGMIVGVNEKLSYEDWGGMSYEEWKKKGKFPPKSEMRKYICPAWWYQNIDYKKKPDWNECGFGAFSDCKHFKNKAACWKRWDKEQR
;
A
#
# COMPACT_ATOMS: atom_id res chain seq x y z
N MET A 1 13.63 26.49 5.52
CA MET A 1 13.96 26.64 6.96
C MET A 1 13.09 25.67 7.74
N PHE A 2 13.66 24.90 8.68
CA PHE A 2 12.89 23.96 9.51
C PHE A 2 12.73 24.56 10.91
N LYS A 3 11.49 24.65 11.40
CA LYS A 3 11.21 25.07 12.77
C LYS A 3 10.50 23.92 13.48
N HIS A 4 11.17 23.38 14.48
CA HIS A 4 10.61 22.34 15.33
C HIS A 4 10.14 22.98 16.63
N THR A 5 8.88 22.74 16.98
CA THR A 5 8.30 23.13 18.27
C THR A 5 7.85 21.87 18.99
N GLN A 6 8.24 21.72 20.26
CA GLN A 6 7.80 20.65 21.13
C GLN A 6 6.95 21.20 22.28
N LYS A 7 5.77 20.62 22.50
CA LYS A 7 4.90 20.91 23.66
C LYS A 7 4.47 19.58 24.30
N GLY A 8 5.13 19.21 25.40
CA GLY A 8 4.96 17.89 25.99
C GLY A 8 5.43 16.79 25.04
N ASN A 9 4.54 15.86 24.70
CA ASN A 9 4.79 14.78 23.74
C ASN A 9 4.33 15.12 22.31
N LYS A 10 3.85 16.34 22.04
CA LYS A 10 3.49 16.76 20.68
C LYS A 10 4.68 17.47 20.03
N HIS A 11 5.00 17.04 18.81
CA HIS A 11 6.00 17.65 17.94
C HIS A 11 5.28 18.27 16.76
N ILE A 12 5.63 19.52 16.48
CA ILE A 12 5.16 20.27 15.32
C ILE A 12 6.40 20.64 14.52
N ILE A 13 6.49 20.17 13.27
CA ILE A 13 7.55 20.55 12.34
C ILE A 13 6.92 21.44 11.28
N GLU A 14 7.32 22.70 11.28
CA GLU A 14 7.00 23.67 10.24
C GLU A 14 8.17 23.71 9.25
N TYR A 15 7.87 23.55 7.97
CA TYR A 15 8.91 23.58 6.95
C TYR A 15 8.38 24.10 5.61
N THR A 16 9.31 24.66 4.85
CA THR A 16 9.07 25.18 3.51
C THR A 16 9.72 24.25 2.50
N ILE A 17 8.96 23.84 1.49
CA ILE A 17 9.46 23.04 0.37
C ILE A 17 9.26 23.79 -0.95
N GLU A 18 10.07 23.42 -1.94
CA GLU A 18 9.86 23.86 -3.32
C GLU A 18 8.53 23.31 -3.86
N CYS A 19 7.75 24.16 -4.53
CA CYS A 19 6.53 23.72 -5.20
C CYS A 19 6.86 22.80 -6.39
N SER A 20 6.47 21.54 -6.30
CA SER A 20 6.78 20.52 -7.32
C SER A 20 6.09 20.76 -8.66
N ALA A 21 4.99 21.52 -8.69
CA ALA A 21 4.23 21.84 -9.90
C ALA A 21 4.95 22.86 -10.79
N CYS A 22 5.48 23.93 -10.20
CA CYS A 22 6.18 25.01 -10.91
C CYS A 22 7.71 24.99 -10.76
N LYS A 23 8.26 24.01 -10.03
CA LYS A 23 9.70 23.87 -9.76
C LYS A 23 10.31 25.12 -9.12
N GLY A 24 9.63 25.66 -8.11
CA GLY A 24 10.13 26.80 -7.35
C GLY A 24 9.89 28.18 -7.98
N THR A 25 9.38 28.25 -9.21
CA THR A 25 9.33 29.52 -9.95
C THR A 25 8.12 30.39 -9.62
N GLY A 26 7.08 29.81 -9.02
CA GLY A 26 5.78 30.46 -8.86
C GLY A 26 4.96 30.53 -10.17
N ILE A 27 5.56 30.20 -11.30
CA ILE A 27 4.92 30.27 -12.62
C ILE A 27 4.78 28.85 -13.18
N TYR A 28 3.55 28.44 -13.40
CA TYR A 28 3.26 27.18 -14.07
C TYR A 28 3.23 27.41 -15.59
N CYS A 29 3.88 26.51 -16.33
CA CYS A 29 3.83 26.47 -17.79
C CYS A 29 3.60 25.01 -18.18
N GLY A 30 2.37 24.70 -18.58
CA GLY A 30 1.94 23.37 -18.99
C GLY A 30 1.90 23.25 -20.51
N PHE A 31 1.05 22.34 -20.99
CA PHE A 31 0.91 22.07 -22.42
C PHE A 31 0.19 23.21 -23.17
N ALA A 32 -0.67 23.97 -22.48
CA ALA A 32 -1.52 24.98 -23.08
C ALA A 32 -0.82 26.34 -23.23
N GLU A 33 0.13 26.64 -22.34
CA GLU A 33 0.89 27.87 -22.35
C GLU A 33 2.05 27.78 -23.36
N LYS A 34 2.04 28.64 -24.38
CA LYS A 34 3.04 28.68 -25.46
C LYS A 34 3.65 30.08 -25.57
N ASP A 35 4.71 30.19 -26.37
CA ASP A 35 5.31 31.48 -26.76
C ASP A 35 5.76 32.35 -25.57
N GLY A 36 6.32 31.71 -24.54
CA GLY A 36 6.84 32.40 -23.35
C GLY A 36 5.76 32.84 -22.36
N ILE A 37 4.50 32.47 -22.59
CA ILE A 37 3.41 32.72 -21.64
C ILE A 37 3.52 31.70 -20.50
N GLY A 38 3.29 32.16 -19.28
CA GLY A 38 3.12 31.32 -18.11
C GLY A 38 1.97 31.85 -17.26
N VAL A 39 1.41 31.00 -16.41
CA VAL A 39 0.31 31.37 -15.50
C VAL A 39 0.78 31.26 -14.05
N VAL A 40 0.16 32.02 -13.16
CA VAL A 40 0.43 31.92 -11.72
C VAL A 40 0.15 30.48 -11.28
N CYS A 41 1.13 29.85 -10.64
CA CYS A 41 1.00 28.47 -10.20
C CYS A 41 0.00 28.35 -9.07
N HIS A 42 -1.16 27.76 -9.37
CA HIS A 42 -2.25 27.57 -8.41
C HIS A 42 -1.85 26.74 -7.18
N SER A 43 -0.91 25.80 -7.32
CA SER A 43 -0.48 24.95 -6.20
C SER A 43 0.28 25.68 -5.11
N CYS A 44 0.83 26.87 -5.41
CA CYS A 44 1.59 27.68 -4.45
C CYS A 44 1.19 29.17 -4.47
N ASP A 45 0.08 29.50 -5.14
CA ASP A 45 -0.38 30.87 -5.38
C ASP A 45 0.73 31.85 -5.84
N GLY A 46 1.65 31.38 -6.68
CA GLY A 46 2.71 32.21 -7.23
C GLY A 46 3.96 32.36 -6.38
N GLU A 47 3.99 31.80 -5.17
CA GLU A 47 5.13 31.96 -4.26
C GLU A 47 6.34 31.09 -4.64
N GLY A 48 6.12 30.03 -5.42
CA GLY A 48 7.15 29.04 -5.75
C GLY A 48 7.48 28.07 -4.61
N GLU A 49 7.03 28.37 -3.39
CA GLU A 49 7.22 27.55 -2.21
C GLU A 49 5.88 27.11 -1.58
N ILE A 50 5.91 26.01 -0.84
CA ILE A 50 4.79 25.53 -0.03
C ILE A 50 5.24 25.49 1.42
N LYS A 51 4.51 26.21 2.29
CA LYS A 51 4.68 26.17 3.74
C LYS A 51 3.73 25.11 4.30
N THR A 52 4.27 24.13 4.99
CA THR A 52 3.49 23.03 5.55
C THR A 52 3.87 22.76 7.00
N THR A 53 2.98 22.07 7.69
CA THR A 53 3.12 21.72 9.10
C THR A 53 2.78 20.25 9.28
N GLU A 54 3.70 19.50 9.87
CA GLU A 54 3.47 18.13 10.29
C GLU A 54 3.39 18.04 11.81
N GLU A 55 2.31 17.42 12.29
CA GLU A 55 2.13 17.13 13.71
C GLU A 55 2.26 15.64 13.97
N PHE A 56 3.13 15.26 14.90
CA PHE A 56 3.16 13.91 15.42
C PHE A 56 3.28 13.91 16.93
N THR A 57 2.62 12.93 17.54
CA THR A 57 2.77 12.69 18.98
C THR A 57 3.90 11.69 19.17
N GLU A 58 4.92 12.08 19.91
CA GLU A 58 5.92 11.17 20.41
C GLU A 58 5.22 10.13 21.28
N SER A 59 5.11 8.92 20.72
CA SER A 59 4.83 7.73 21.49
C SER A 59 6.10 6.92 21.45
N ARG A 60 6.75 6.74 22.60
CA ARG A 60 7.89 5.83 22.71
C ARG A 60 7.40 4.44 22.29
N TYR A 61 7.82 4.00 21.10
CA TYR A 61 7.49 2.68 20.59
C TYR A 61 8.41 1.66 21.26
N PHE A 62 7.91 1.00 22.29
CA PHE A 62 8.67 -0.06 22.98
C PHE A 62 8.44 -1.43 22.35
N LYS A 63 7.19 -1.69 21.95
CA LYS A 63 6.76 -2.95 21.35
C LYS A 63 5.40 -2.78 20.68
N ARG A 64 5.04 -3.73 19.82
CA ARG A 64 3.70 -3.83 19.25
C ARG A 64 2.66 -3.88 20.37
N LYS A 65 1.65 -3.03 20.30
CA LYS A 65 0.51 -3.04 21.21
C LYS A 65 -0.47 -4.16 20.82
N ASN A 66 -1.13 -4.74 21.82
CA ASN A 66 -2.21 -5.70 21.58
C ASN A 66 -3.44 -4.96 21.03
N ARG A 67 -4.03 -5.48 19.96
CA ARG A 67 -5.32 -5.05 19.42
C ARG A 67 -6.37 -6.09 19.79
N LYS A 68 -7.27 -5.73 20.72
CA LYS A 68 -8.35 -6.62 21.17
C LYS A 68 -9.24 -7.03 19.99
N GLY A 69 -9.71 -8.28 20.00
CA GLY A 69 -10.64 -8.82 19.01
C GLY A 69 -10.01 -9.33 17.71
N ILE A 70 -8.72 -9.09 17.46
CA ILE A 70 -8.04 -9.62 16.27
C ILE A 70 -7.60 -11.07 16.51
N LYS A 71 -8.10 -11.99 15.69
CA LYS A 71 -7.74 -13.42 15.74
C LYS A 71 -6.85 -13.85 14.57
N LEU A 72 -7.09 -13.30 13.39
CA LEU A 72 -6.36 -13.58 12.15
C LEU A 72 -5.70 -12.31 11.61
N VAL A 73 -4.48 -12.44 11.10
CA VAL A 73 -3.78 -11.39 10.36
C VAL A 73 -3.57 -11.88 8.94
N LEU A 74 -4.00 -11.08 7.96
CA LEU A 74 -3.81 -11.34 6.54
C LEU A 74 -2.64 -10.50 6.04
N GLN A 75 -1.80 -11.06 5.17
CA GLN A 75 -0.72 -10.30 4.57
C GLN A 75 -1.24 -9.23 3.61
N TYR A 76 -2.32 -9.56 2.90
CA TYR A 76 -3.02 -8.71 1.96
C TYR A 76 -4.50 -9.02 1.96
N ASN A 77 -5.33 -8.01 1.68
CA ASN A 77 -6.73 -8.20 1.32
C ASN A 77 -6.96 -7.54 -0.06
N PRO A 78 -7.37 -8.29 -1.10
CA PRO A 78 -7.61 -7.75 -2.44
C PRO A 78 -8.91 -6.92 -2.56
N GLY A 79 -9.37 -6.30 -1.47
CA GLY A 79 -10.61 -5.52 -1.44
C GLY A 79 -11.87 -6.36 -1.26
N MET A 80 -11.78 -7.50 -0.57
CA MET A 80 -12.92 -8.37 -0.28
C MET A 80 -13.41 -8.23 1.16
N ILE A 81 -14.68 -8.56 1.36
CA ILE A 81 -15.23 -8.80 2.70
C ILE A 81 -14.67 -10.13 3.22
N VAL A 82 -13.93 -10.07 4.34
CA VAL A 82 -13.36 -11.23 5.01
C VAL A 82 -14.05 -11.43 6.36
N GLY A 83 -14.38 -12.67 6.70
CA GLY A 83 -15.11 -12.98 7.93
C GLY A 83 -15.30 -14.47 8.15
N VAL A 84 -15.78 -14.83 9.33
CA VAL A 84 -16.11 -16.22 9.67
C VAL A 84 -17.63 -16.37 9.77
N ASN A 85 -18.15 -17.50 9.32
CA ASN A 85 -19.56 -17.88 9.39
C ASN A 85 -19.68 -19.41 9.41
N GLU A 86 -20.90 -19.95 9.28
CA GLU A 86 -21.16 -21.40 9.28
C GLU A 86 -20.39 -22.18 8.20
N LYS A 87 -19.94 -21.52 7.12
CA LYS A 87 -19.25 -22.13 5.98
C LYS A 87 -17.77 -21.75 5.88
N LEU A 88 -17.33 -20.70 6.57
CA LEU A 88 -15.99 -20.14 6.46
C LEU A 88 -15.37 -19.98 7.85
N SER A 89 -14.20 -20.58 8.04
CA SER A 89 -13.37 -20.44 9.23
C SER A 89 -12.16 -19.53 8.95
N TYR A 90 -11.29 -19.32 9.95
CA TYR A 90 -10.11 -18.48 9.78
C TYR A 90 -9.10 -19.09 8.79
N GLU A 91 -9.00 -20.41 8.77
CA GLU A 91 -8.08 -21.19 7.94
C GLU A 91 -8.40 -21.06 6.44
N ASP A 92 -9.63 -20.70 6.09
CA ASP A 92 -10.04 -20.51 4.69
C ASP A 92 -9.37 -19.30 4.02
N TRP A 93 -8.93 -18.32 4.81
CA TRP A 93 -8.43 -17.04 4.30
C TRP A 93 -6.91 -16.99 4.10
N GLY A 94 -6.18 -18.02 4.54
CA GLY A 94 -4.71 -17.99 4.62
C GLY A 94 -4.23 -17.16 5.81
N GLY A 95 -3.12 -16.42 5.66
CA GLY A 95 -2.57 -15.56 6.70
C GLY A 95 -1.92 -16.34 7.86
N MET A 96 -2.06 -15.81 9.07
CA MET A 96 -1.58 -16.43 10.32
C MET A 96 -2.34 -15.89 11.53
N SER A 97 -2.30 -16.62 12.66
CA SER A 97 -2.93 -16.16 13.89
C SER A 97 -2.30 -14.88 14.44
N TYR A 98 -3.09 -14.06 15.15
CA TYR A 98 -2.58 -12.82 15.76
C TYR A 98 -1.48 -13.07 16.79
N GLU A 99 -1.57 -14.16 17.54
CA GLU A 99 -0.54 -14.56 18.50
C GLU A 99 0.78 -14.91 17.82
N GLU A 100 0.74 -15.64 16.71
CA GLU A 100 1.95 -15.91 15.94
C GLU A 100 2.49 -14.64 15.26
N TRP A 101 1.63 -13.75 14.76
CA TRP A 101 2.06 -12.49 14.15
C TRP A 101 2.84 -11.63 15.16
N LYS A 102 2.35 -11.53 16.40
CA LYS A 102 3.06 -10.82 17.47
C LYS A 102 4.43 -11.43 17.77
N LYS A 103 4.55 -12.76 17.73
CA LYS A 103 5.81 -13.49 17.99
C LYS A 103 6.81 -13.38 16.84
N LYS A 104 6.38 -13.64 15.59
CA LYS A 104 7.26 -13.78 14.42
C LYS A 104 7.44 -12.46 13.66
N GLY A 105 6.37 -11.66 13.55
CA GLY A 105 6.33 -10.42 12.79
C GLY A 105 6.58 -10.52 11.29
N LYS A 106 6.57 -11.75 10.76
CA LYS A 106 6.68 -12.06 9.35
C LYS A 106 5.75 -13.23 9.03
N PHE A 107 5.15 -13.19 7.86
CA PHE A 107 4.30 -14.28 7.38
C PHE A 107 5.16 -15.49 7.02
N PRO A 108 4.77 -16.71 7.42
CA PRO A 108 5.40 -17.92 6.90
C PRO A 108 5.13 -18.07 5.40
N PRO A 109 5.95 -18.87 4.68
CA PRO A 109 5.62 -19.30 3.33
C PRO A 109 4.22 -19.93 3.30
N LYS A 110 3.50 -19.76 2.19
CA LYS A 110 2.15 -20.30 2.00
C LYS A 110 1.04 -19.65 2.83
N SER A 111 1.28 -18.46 3.39
CA SER A 111 0.22 -17.64 4.00
C SER A 111 -0.68 -16.91 2.99
N GLU A 112 -0.57 -17.22 1.69
CA GLU A 112 -1.37 -16.52 0.68
C GLU A 112 -2.86 -16.88 0.74
N MET A 113 -3.72 -15.96 0.30
CA MET A 113 -5.17 -16.13 0.23
C MET A 113 -5.59 -16.96 -1.00
N ARG A 114 -4.98 -18.15 -1.15
CA ARG A 114 -4.99 -18.92 -2.42
C ARG A 114 -6.37 -19.33 -2.92
N LYS A 115 -7.36 -19.44 -2.01
CA LYS A 115 -8.76 -19.77 -2.35
C LYS A 115 -9.48 -18.64 -3.08
N TYR A 116 -8.99 -17.41 -3.02
CA TYR A 116 -9.74 -16.23 -3.48
C TYR A 116 -9.00 -15.40 -4.54
N ILE A 117 -7.67 -15.47 -4.58
CA ILE A 117 -6.83 -14.69 -5.50
C ILE A 117 -5.82 -15.59 -6.21
N CYS A 118 -5.36 -15.20 -7.41
CA CYS A 118 -4.31 -15.91 -8.13
C CYS A 118 -2.91 -15.35 -7.78
N PRO A 119 -1.81 -16.08 -8.07
CA PRO A 119 -0.45 -15.64 -7.73
C PRO A 119 -0.03 -14.34 -8.42
N ALA A 120 -0.39 -14.14 -9.69
CA ALA A 120 -0.07 -12.90 -10.43
C ALA A 120 -0.62 -11.66 -9.70
N TRP A 121 -1.87 -11.71 -9.27
CA TRP A 121 -2.52 -10.63 -8.53
C TRP A 121 -2.01 -10.48 -7.10
N TRP A 122 -1.73 -11.60 -6.43
CA TRP A 122 -1.18 -11.57 -5.07
C TRP A 122 0.18 -10.86 -5.04
N TYR A 123 1.12 -11.31 -5.87
CA TYR A 123 2.48 -10.76 -5.86
C TYR A 123 2.58 -9.41 -6.55
N GLN A 124 1.66 -9.05 -7.45
CA GLN A 124 1.55 -7.66 -7.91
C GLN A 124 1.40 -6.66 -6.74
N ASN A 125 0.74 -7.05 -5.64
CA ASN A 125 0.49 -6.18 -4.50
C ASN A 125 1.45 -6.40 -3.33
N ILE A 126 1.92 -7.63 -3.11
CA ILE A 126 2.76 -7.97 -1.96
C ILE A 126 4.25 -7.91 -2.25
N ASP A 127 4.68 -8.33 -3.44
CA ASP A 127 6.09 -8.38 -3.81
C ASP A 127 6.21 -8.50 -5.33
N TYR A 128 6.27 -7.37 -6.02
CA TYR A 128 6.23 -7.33 -7.49
C TYR A 128 7.37 -8.15 -8.13
N LYS A 129 8.50 -8.31 -7.42
CA LYS A 129 9.63 -9.14 -7.90
C LYS A 129 9.27 -10.62 -7.99
N LYS A 130 8.27 -11.07 -7.23
CA LYS A 130 7.70 -12.42 -7.28
C LYS A 130 6.46 -12.48 -8.15
N LYS A 131 6.12 -11.45 -8.91
CA LYS A 131 4.98 -11.55 -9.82
C LYS A 131 5.34 -12.52 -10.95
N PRO A 132 4.57 -13.60 -11.19
CA PRO A 132 4.81 -14.43 -12.36
C PRO A 132 4.72 -13.62 -13.65
N ASP A 133 5.69 -13.83 -14.53
CA ASP A 133 5.77 -13.21 -15.87
C ASP A 133 5.05 -14.09 -16.90
N TRP A 134 3.74 -14.19 -16.75
CA TRP A 134 2.88 -15.00 -17.62
C TRP A 134 2.18 -14.10 -18.64
N ASN A 135 2.51 -14.26 -19.92
CA ASN A 135 1.99 -13.43 -21.02
C ASN A 135 0.45 -13.39 -21.10
N GLU A 136 -0.22 -14.43 -20.64
CA GLU A 136 -1.69 -14.50 -20.61
C GLU A 136 -2.34 -13.67 -19.48
N CYS A 137 -1.54 -13.16 -18.53
CA CYS A 137 -2.02 -12.32 -17.43
C CYS A 137 -1.98 -10.84 -17.85
N GLY A 138 -3.12 -10.34 -18.36
CA GLY A 138 -3.28 -8.95 -18.79
C GLY A 138 -3.67 -7.96 -17.69
N PHE A 139 -3.80 -6.69 -18.09
CA PHE A 139 -4.36 -5.61 -17.28
C PHE A 139 -5.91 -5.71 -17.24
N GLY A 140 -6.51 -5.41 -16.10
CA GLY A 140 -7.97 -5.45 -15.91
C GLY A 140 -8.36 -5.67 -14.45
N ALA A 141 -9.62 -5.98 -14.16
CA ALA A 141 -10.02 -6.45 -12.84
C ALA A 141 -9.70 -7.95 -12.70
N PHE A 142 -9.32 -8.40 -11.49
CA PHE A 142 -8.98 -9.81 -11.27
C PHE A 142 -10.15 -10.77 -11.55
N SER A 143 -11.39 -10.29 -11.38
CA SER A 143 -12.64 -11.00 -11.68
C SER A 143 -12.80 -11.33 -13.15
N ASP A 144 -12.19 -10.53 -14.03
CA ASP A 144 -12.37 -10.62 -15.48
C ASP A 144 -11.35 -11.58 -16.12
N CYS A 145 -10.41 -12.07 -15.33
CA CYS A 145 -9.43 -13.04 -15.79
C CYS A 145 -10.11 -14.36 -16.16
N LYS A 146 -9.88 -14.84 -17.39
CA LYS A 146 -10.38 -16.14 -17.88
C LYS A 146 -10.01 -17.33 -17.00
N HIS A 147 -8.92 -17.21 -16.23
CA HIS A 147 -8.46 -18.24 -15.30
C HIS A 147 -8.99 -18.08 -13.88
N PHE A 148 -9.78 -17.04 -13.57
CA PHE A 148 -10.22 -16.76 -12.21
C PHE A 148 -11.02 -17.91 -11.57
N LYS A 149 -11.89 -18.56 -12.36
CA LYS A 149 -12.63 -19.77 -11.94
C LYS A 149 -11.70 -20.95 -11.66
N ASN A 150 -10.54 -21.02 -12.32
CA ASN A 150 -9.53 -22.08 -12.18
C ASN A 150 -8.21 -21.56 -11.57
N LYS A 151 -8.29 -20.59 -10.65
CA LYS A 151 -7.10 -20.00 -9.99
C LYS A 151 -6.24 -21.01 -9.23
N ALA A 152 -6.81 -22.15 -8.82
CA ALA A 152 -6.04 -23.25 -8.22
C ALA A 152 -4.97 -23.80 -9.18
N ALA A 153 -5.26 -23.87 -10.49
CA ALA A 153 -4.28 -24.28 -11.49
C ALA A 153 -3.14 -23.24 -11.63
N CYS A 154 -3.45 -21.95 -11.51
CA CYS A 154 -2.43 -20.90 -11.47
C CYS A 154 -1.49 -21.10 -10.27
N TRP A 155 -2.02 -21.34 -9.06
CA TRP A 155 -1.18 -21.63 -7.89
C TRP A 155 -0.33 -22.89 -8.06
N LYS A 156 -0.88 -23.94 -8.68
CA LYS A 156 -0.13 -25.17 -8.96
C LYS A 156 1.04 -24.91 -9.93
N ARG A 157 0.82 -24.09 -10.97
CA ARG A 157 1.89 -23.66 -11.89
C ARG A 157 2.95 -22.85 -11.16
N TRP A 158 2.53 -21.85 -10.38
CA TRP A 158 3.42 -21.03 -9.57
C TRP A 158 4.31 -21.86 -8.64
N ASP A 159 3.73 -22.76 -7.88
CA ASP A 159 4.48 -23.64 -6.97
C ASP A 159 5.48 -24.56 -7.69
N LYS A 160 5.29 -24.84 -8.99
CA LYS A 160 6.24 -25.60 -9.82
C LYS A 160 7.41 -24.73 -10.30
N GLU A 161 7.13 -23.47 -10.64
CA GLU A 161 8.12 -22.52 -11.15
C GLU A 161 9.01 -21.93 -10.05
N GLN A 162 8.55 -21.96 -8.79
CA GLN A 162 9.31 -21.47 -7.62
C GLN A 162 10.13 -22.57 -6.91
N ARG A 163 10.27 -23.75 -7.51
CA ARG A 163 11.09 -24.85 -6.99
C ARG A 163 12.54 -24.76 -7.46
#